data_AF-A0A972XR66-F1
#
_entry.id   AF-A0A972XR66-F1
#
_cell.length_a   1.000
_cell.length_b   1.000
_cell.length_c   1.000
_cell.angle_alpha   90.00
_cell.angle_beta   90.00
_cell.angle_gamma   90.00
#
_symmetry.space_group_name_H-M   'P 1'
#
loop_
_entity.id
_entity.type
_entity.pdbx_description
1 polymer ?
#
loop_
_entity_poly.entity_id
_entity_poly.type
_entity_poly.pdbx_seq_one_letter_code
_entity_poly.pdbx_strand_id
1 'polypeptide(L)'
;MENTILSKVLTRLPNLITLFFSLTLVTGFRLLNDRFHWNTSPAFDITHWNDILILLSFLATFLFIITAWLGFSILIEIVPYKDNFHRFLFDTARFAALFPLLMWSFTVDSPEKYQVFIWGLSAWHLSMTLWYLWPVLLKQAQRTGHSSDLISHASITAIYFILGLTYYLLVAKDWKTAPNETMRVALDFLSIFTVIFWSVSKVREIQNRLTSSENAQ
;
A
#
# COMPACT_ATOMS: atom_id res chain seq x y z
N MET A 1 11.37 15.53 -35.84
CA MET A 1 10.15 15.57 -34.99
C MET A 1 10.56 16.07 -33.63
N GLU A 2 9.98 17.17 -33.15
CA GLU A 2 10.22 17.64 -31.77
C GLU A 2 9.67 16.62 -30.77
N ASN A 3 10.51 16.15 -29.86
CA ASN A 3 10.06 15.34 -28.73
C ASN A 3 9.10 16.19 -27.87
N THR A 4 7.82 15.85 -27.92
CA THR A 4 6.78 16.43 -27.08
C THR A 4 7.20 16.35 -25.60
N ILE A 5 6.73 17.27 -24.76
CA ILE A 5 7.00 17.27 -23.31
C ILE A 5 6.73 15.90 -22.69
N LEU A 6 5.67 15.22 -23.15
CA LEU A 6 5.32 13.85 -22.77
C LEU A 6 6.45 12.84 -23.05
N SER A 7 7.10 12.89 -24.22
CA SER A 7 8.23 12.01 -24.55
C SER A 7 9.43 12.23 -23.61
N LYS A 8 9.70 13.48 -23.23
CA LYS A 8 10.76 13.81 -22.26
C LYS A 8 10.43 13.33 -20.84
N VAL A 9 9.16 13.35 -20.44
CA VAL A 9 8.71 12.84 -19.13
C VAL A 9 8.76 11.31 -19.10
N LEU A 10 8.27 10.64 -20.13
CA LEU A 10 8.24 9.17 -20.22
C LEU A 10 9.65 8.55 -20.20
N THR A 11 10.64 9.20 -20.82
CA THR A 11 12.05 8.75 -20.78
C THR A 11 12.70 8.90 -19.40
N ARG A 12 12.23 9.83 -18.58
CA ARG A 12 12.72 10.07 -17.21
C ARG A 12 11.91 9.37 -16.13
N LEU A 13 10.80 8.75 -16.49
CA LEU A 13 9.82 8.22 -15.57
C LEU A 13 10.38 7.18 -14.58
N PRO A 14 11.23 6.21 -14.98
CA PRO A 14 11.84 5.28 -14.02
C PRO A 14 12.65 6.00 -12.93
N ASN A 15 13.40 7.05 -13.31
CA ASN A 15 14.19 7.84 -12.37
C ASN A 15 13.30 8.66 -11.42
N LEU A 16 12.19 9.22 -11.92
CA LEU A 16 11.23 9.96 -11.11
C LEU A 16 10.52 9.04 -10.10
N ILE A 17 10.18 7.83 -10.52
CA ILE A 17 9.57 6.81 -9.64
C ILE A 17 10.56 6.42 -8.54
N THR A 18 11.80 6.07 -8.90
CA THR A 18 12.85 5.73 -7.92
C THR A 18 13.10 6.88 -6.94
N LEU A 19 13.15 8.12 -7.43
CA LEU A 19 13.30 9.30 -6.57
C LEU A 19 12.13 9.43 -5.59
N PHE A 20 10.88 9.29 -6.05
CA PHE A 20 9.70 9.35 -5.19
C PHE A 20 9.71 8.26 -4.11
N PHE A 21 10.04 7.01 -4.47
CA PHE A 21 10.19 5.94 -3.49
C PHE A 21 11.30 6.24 -2.49
N SER A 22 12.45 6.71 -2.95
CA SER A 22 13.57 7.08 -2.09
C SER A 22 13.18 8.18 -1.10
N LEU A 23 12.51 9.23 -1.55
CA LEU A 23 12.00 10.31 -0.70
C LEU A 23 10.97 9.80 0.31
N THR A 24 10.08 8.92 -0.12
CA THR A 24 9.08 8.28 0.75
C THR A 24 9.76 7.48 1.86
N LEU A 25 10.73 6.62 1.52
CA LEU A 25 11.46 5.80 2.50
C LEU A 25 12.29 6.65 3.47
N VAL A 26 13.06 7.61 2.95
CA VAL A 26 13.88 8.52 3.77
C VAL A 26 13.00 9.30 4.74
N THR A 27 11.85 9.81 4.28
CA THR A 27 10.90 10.51 5.15
C THR A 27 10.34 9.59 6.24
N GLY A 28 9.98 8.36 5.89
CA GLY A 28 9.52 7.36 6.87
C GLY A 28 10.54 7.08 7.97
N PHE A 29 11.77 6.75 7.60
CA PHE A 29 12.83 6.48 8.57
C PHE A 29 13.16 7.70 9.42
N ARG A 30 13.11 8.90 8.83
CA ARG A 30 13.29 10.15 9.58
C ARG A 30 12.19 10.33 10.63
N LEU A 31 10.93 10.13 10.28
CA LEU A 31 9.81 10.22 11.22
C LEU A 31 9.92 9.18 12.34
N LEU A 32 10.35 7.96 12.02
CA LEU A 32 10.58 6.90 13.00
C LEU A 32 11.70 7.29 13.98
N ASN A 33 12.81 7.82 13.45
CA ASN A 33 13.90 8.35 14.26
C ASN A 33 13.46 9.54 15.13
N ASP A 34 12.69 10.47 14.58
CA ASP A 34 12.22 11.66 15.31
C ASP A 34 11.23 11.27 16.41
N ARG A 35 10.37 10.27 16.18
CA ARG A 35 9.42 9.75 17.19
C ARG A 35 10.14 9.06 18.35
N PHE A 36 11.07 8.17 18.05
CA PHE A 36 11.74 7.35 19.05
C PHE A 36 13.09 7.91 19.52
N HIS A 37 13.49 9.07 19.02
CA HIS A 37 14.73 9.77 19.37
C HIS A 37 15.97 8.87 19.29
N TRP A 38 16.00 7.93 18.32
CA TRP A 38 17.02 6.87 18.23
C TRP A 38 18.46 7.40 18.23
N ASN A 39 18.68 8.58 17.67
CA ASN A 39 20.01 9.20 17.56
C ASN A 39 20.41 10.07 18.77
N THR A 40 19.54 10.30 19.75
CA THR A 40 19.82 11.24 20.87
C THR A 40 19.52 10.65 22.24
N SER A 41 18.29 10.21 22.48
CA SER A 41 17.84 9.59 23.72
C SER A 41 16.73 8.59 23.40
N PRO A 42 17.06 7.31 23.12
CA PRO A 42 16.08 6.33 22.67
C PRO A 42 14.88 6.24 23.62
N ALA A 43 13.69 6.52 23.09
CA ALA A 43 12.43 6.58 23.84
C ALA A 43 11.51 5.37 23.57
N PHE A 44 11.96 4.41 22.75
CA PHE A 44 11.19 3.21 22.44
C PHE A 44 11.09 2.29 23.67
N ASP A 45 9.86 1.90 24.03
CA ASP A 45 9.62 0.99 25.13
C ASP A 45 8.72 -0.19 24.72
N ILE A 46 9.29 -1.41 24.76
CA ILE A 46 8.58 -2.64 24.41
C ILE A 46 7.48 -3.01 25.42
N THR A 47 7.43 -2.38 26.58
CA THR A 47 6.33 -2.58 27.54
C THR A 47 5.08 -1.77 27.17
N HIS A 48 5.21 -0.80 26.25
CA HIS A 48 4.11 0.02 25.76
C HIS A 48 3.61 -0.48 24.40
N TRP A 49 2.36 -0.97 24.36
CA TRP A 49 1.75 -1.49 23.12
C TRP A 49 1.76 -0.50 21.95
N ASN A 50 1.60 0.79 22.22
CA ASN A 50 1.61 1.81 21.17
C ASN A 50 2.94 1.87 20.41
N ASP A 51 4.07 1.72 21.10
CA ASP A 51 5.39 1.77 20.48
C ASP A 51 5.62 0.53 19.59
N ILE A 52 5.23 -0.64 20.09
CA ILE A 52 5.24 -1.89 19.31
C ILE A 52 4.39 -1.74 18.05
N LEU A 53 3.15 -1.26 18.21
CA LEU A 53 2.20 -1.14 17.11
C LEU A 53 2.67 -0.15 16.04
N ILE A 54 3.26 0.98 16.44
CA ILE A 54 3.85 1.95 15.49
C ILE A 54 4.98 1.29 14.71
N LEU A 55 5.90 0.60 15.39
CA LEU A 55 7.03 -0.06 14.73
C LEU A 55 6.56 -1.15 13.75
N LEU A 56 5.64 -2.02 14.17
CA LEU A 56 5.12 -3.09 13.33
C LEU A 56 4.29 -2.54 12.16
N SER A 57 3.49 -1.50 12.38
CA SER A 57 2.75 -0.81 11.32
C SER A 57 3.70 -0.18 10.30
N PHE A 58 4.80 0.44 10.77
CA PHE A 58 5.84 0.98 9.92
C PHE A 58 6.48 -0.12 9.06
N LEU A 59 6.91 -1.22 9.67
CA LEU A 59 7.53 -2.35 8.96
C LEU A 59 6.59 -2.99 7.93
N ALA A 60 5.31 -3.17 8.28
CA ALA A 60 4.31 -3.70 7.36
C ALA A 60 4.07 -2.76 6.17
N THR A 61 3.98 -1.45 6.44
CA THR A 61 3.81 -0.43 5.40
C THR A 61 5.05 -0.30 4.53
N PHE A 62 6.24 -0.43 5.11
CA PHE A 62 7.51 -0.46 4.40
C PHE A 62 7.57 -1.66 3.42
N LEU A 63 7.21 -2.85 3.90
CA LEU A 63 7.11 -4.05 3.05
C LEU A 63 6.11 -3.85 1.89
N PHE A 64 4.96 -3.24 2.18
CA PHE A 64 3.96 -2.91 1.17
C PHE A 64 4.50 -1.95 0.10
N ILE A 65 5.20 -0.88 0.50
CA ILE A 65 5.78 0.10 -0.42
C ILE A 65 6.83 -0.54 -1.31
N ILE A 66 7.72 -1.38 -0.75
CA ILE A 66 8.71 -2.14 -1.55
C ILE A 66 8.01 -3.09 -2.53
N THR A 67 6.99 -3.81 -2.08
CA THR A 67 6.23 -4.73 -2.93
C THR A 67 5.54 -3.99 -4.08
N ALA A 68 4.93 -2.85 -3.79
CA ALA A 68 4.35 -1.98 -4.80
C ALA A 68 5.42 -1.51 -5.80
N TRP A 69 6.57 -1.04 -5.31
CA TRP A 69 7.68 -0.60 -6.16
C TRP A 69 8.14 -1.70 -7.13
N LEU A 70 8.39 -2.93 -6.62
CA LEU A 70 8.78 -4.07 -7.45
C LEU A 70 7.72 -4.39 -8.52
N GLY A 71 6.44 -4.44 -8.11
CA GLY A 71 5.34 -4.69 -9.04
C GLY A 71 5.26 -3.64 -10.14
N PHE A 72 5.50 -2.37 -9.81
CA PHE A 72 5.50 -1.29 -10.77
C PHE A 72 6.68 -1.32 -11.73
N SER A 73 7.89 -1.53 -11.25
CA SER A 73 9.09 -1.61 -12.10
C SER A 73 8.91 -2.66 -13.20
N ILE A 74 8.39 -3.84 -12.83
CA ILE A 74 8.10 -4.92 -13.77
C ILE A 74 6.98 -4.55 -14.73
N LEU A 75 5.91 -3.90 -14.24
CA LEU A 75 4.80 -3.48 -15.09
C LEU A 75 5.28 -2.52 -16.19
N ILE A 76 6.19 -1.60 -15.86
CA ILE A 76 6.75 -0.60 -16.77
C ILE A 76 7.59 -1.26 -17.85
N GLU A 77 8.39 -2.27 -17.48
CA GLU A 77 9.24 -3.02 -18.40
C GLU A 77 8.42 -3.86 -19.39
N ILE A 78 7.39 -4.58 -18.91
CA ILE A 78 6.60 -5.49 -19.75
C ILE A 78 5.63 -4.74 -20.67
N VAL A 79 5.06 -3.63 -20.20
CA VAL A 79 4.06 -2.87 -20.96
C VAL A 79 4.47 -1.40 -20.97
N PRO A 80 5.09 -0.89 -22.05
CA PRO A 80 5.49 0.51 -22.13
C PRO A 80 4.28 1.47 -22.12
N TYR A 81 4.41 2.61 -21.44
CA TYR A 81 3.32 3.61 -21.34
C TYR A 81 2.95 4.30 -22.66
N LYS A 82 3.81 4.21 -23.67
CA LYS A 82 3.58 4.79 -25.00
C LYS A 82 2.29 4.26 -25.65
N ASP A 83 1.86 3.06 -25.27
CA ASP A 83 0.73 2.36 -25.88
C ASP A 83 -0.61 2.57 -25.13
N ASN A 84 -0.60 3.19 -23.94
CA ASN A 84 -1.82 3.47 -23.16
C ASN A 84 -1.63 4.57 -22.10
N PHE A 85 -1.95 5.82 -22.45
CA PHE A 85 -1.80 6.98 -21.56
C PHE A 85 -2.71 6.93 -20.32
N HIS A 86 -3.90 6.33 -20.39
CA HIS A 86 -4.79 6.20 -19.22
C HIS A 86 -4.16 5.36 -18.12
N ARG A 87 -3.39 4.34 -18.49
CA ARG A 87 -2.63 3.53 -17.53
C ARG A 87 -1.53 4.33 -16.84
N PHE A 88 -0.85 5.22 -17.57
CA PHE A 88 0.17 6.09 -17.00
C PHE A 88 -0.39 7.00 -15.89
N LEU A 89 -1.54 7.65 -16.16
CA LEU A 89 -2.21 8.50 -15.16
C LEU A 89 -2.64 7.69 -13.92
N PHE A 90 -3.17 6.49 -14.14
CA PHE A 90 -3.60 5.61 -13.06
C PHE A 90 -2.42 5.15 -12.20
N ASP A 91 -1.34 4.67 -12.81
CA ASP A 91 -0.15 4.25 -12.08
C ASP A 91 0.45 5.43 -11.30
N THR A 92 0.46 6.64 -11.88
CA THR A 92 0.88 7.88 -11.19
C THR A 92 0.04 8.18 -9.95
N ALA A 93 -1.28 8.05 -10.04
CA ALA A 93 -2.18 8.23 -8.89
C ALA A 93 -1.91 7.16 -7.80
N ARG A 94 -1.64 5.91 -8.20
CA ARG A 94 -1.23 4.85 -7.27
C ARG A 94 0.09 5.13 -6.59
N PHE A 95 1.08 5.64 -7.30
CA PHE A 95 2.35 6.04 -6.70
C PHE A 95 2.14 7.15 -5.68
N ALA A 96 1.41 8.20 -6.04
CA ALA A 96 1.17 9.34 -5.15
C ALA A 96 0.49 8.94 -3.83
N ALA A 97 -0.38 7.93 -3.85
CA ALA A 97 -1.06 7.41 -2.66
C ALA A 97 -0.14 6.68 -1.68
N LEU A 98 1.02 6.18 -2.10
CA LEU A 98 1.97 5.44 -1.24
C LEU A 98 2.57 6.31 -0.13
N PHE A 99 2.72 7.61 -0.37
CA PHE A 99 3.27 8.53 0.64
C PHE A 99 2.29 8.78 1.79
N PRO A 100 1.01 9.16 1.56
CA PRO A 100 -0.01 9.16 2.61
C PRO A 100 -0.12 7.83 3.36
N LEU A 101 -0.05 6.70 2.64
CA LEU A 101 -0.07 5.35 3.24
C LEU A 101 1.05 5.16 4.27
N LEU A 102 2.26 5.60 3.96
CA LEU A 102 3.37 5.59 4.92
C LEU A 102 3.10 6.43 6.16
N MET A 103 2.58 7.64 5.98
CA MET A 103 2.30 8.56 7.10
C MET A 103 1.26 7.99 8.07
N TRP A 104 0.34 7.17 7.58
CA TRP A 104 -0.70 6.58 8.42
C TRP A 104 -0.19 5.47 9.35
N SER A 105 1.00 4.90 9.13
CA SER A 105 1.63 3.97 10.08
C SER A 105 1.89 4.60 11.46
N PHE A 106 1.99 5.93 11.53
CA PHE A 106 2.17 6.70 12.76
C PHE A 106 0.84 7.11 13.43
N THR A 107 -0.30 6.67 12.91
CA THR A 107 -1.63 7.01 13.45
C THR A 107 -2.26 5.92 14.31
N VAL A 108 -1.60 4.77 14.44
CA VAL A 108 -2.08 3.60 15.21
C VAL A 108 -2.17 3.87 16.72
N ASP A 109 -1.49 4.90 17.23
CA ASP A 109 -1.62 5.39 18.61
C ASP A 109 -2.92 6.18 18.85
N SER A 110 -3.66 6.50 17.79
CA SER A 110 -4.91 7.26 17.83
C SER A 110 -6.02 6.46 17.15
N PRO A 111 -6.91 5.81 17.92
CA PRO A 111 -7.94 4.93 17.37
C PRO A 111 -8.84 5.60 16.32
N GLU A 112 -9.22 6.87 16.55
CA GLU A 112 -10.00 7.65 15.58
C GLU A 112 -9.28 7.82 14.25
N LYS A 113 -7.99 8.15 14.28
CA LYS A 113 -7.17 8.33 13.07
C LYS A 113 -6.89 6.99 12.39
N TYR A 114 -6.64 5.94 13.17
CA TYR A 114 -6.42 4.60 12.65
C TYR A 114 -7.67 4.03 11.97
N GLN A 115 -8.86 4.28 12.53
CA GLN A 115 -10.12 3.95 11.89
C GLN A 115 -10.22 4.62 10.52
N VAL A 116 -9.98 5.94 10.44
CA VAL A 116 -9.98 6.69 9.17
C VAL A 116 -8.97 6.10 8.17
N PHE A 117 -7.82 5.64 8.64
CA PHE A 117 -6.84 4.93 7.81
C PHE A 117 -7.39 3.62 7.21
N ILE A 118 -8.02 2.77 8.03
CA ILE A 118 -8.61 1.51 7.53
C ILE A 118 -9.69 1.80 6.47
N TRP A 119 -10.52 2.83 6.70
CA TRP A 119 -11.50 3.28 5.70
C TRP A 119 -10.85 3.80 4.43
N GLY A 120 -9.76 4.57 4.54
CA GLY A 120 -8.95 5.03 3.41
C GLY A 120 -8.35 3.88 2.60
N LEU A 121 -7.82 2.85 3.27
CA LEU A 121 -7.35 1.62 2.63
C LEU A 121 -8.48 0.89 1.89
N SER A 122 -9.64 0.73 2.52
CA SER A 122 -10.81 0.12 1.88
C SER A 122 -11.23 0.89 0.62
N ALA A 123 -11.35 2.22 0.71
CA ALA A 123 -11.69 3.08 -0.42
C ALA A 123 -10.64 3.05 -1.54
N TRP A 124 -9.36 2.96 -1.18
CA TRP A 124 -8.26 2.78 -2.10
C TRP A 124 -8.40 1.47 -2.89
N HIS A 125 -8.56 0.34 -2.19
CA HIS A 125 -8.74 -0.96 -2.83
C HIS A 125 -10.04 -1.01 -3.65
N LEU A 126 -11.11 -0.33 -3.22
CA LEU A 126 -12.34 -0.21 -4.01
C LEU A 126 -12.11 0.53 -5.32
N SER A 127 -11.37 1.64 -5.27
CA SER A 127 -11.00 2.42 -6.47
C SER A 127 -10.20 1.56 -7.46
N MET A 128 -9.29 0.74 -6.94
CA MET A 128 -8.54 -0.25 -7.72
C MET A 128 -9.47 -1.30 -8.35
N THR A 129 -10.39 -1.87 -7.58
CA THR A 129 -11.40 -2.82 -8.07
C THR A 129 -12.22 -2.22 -9.21
N LEU A 130 -12.73 -1.00 -9.05
CA LEU A 130 -13.50 -0.31 -10.08
C LEU A 130 -12.68 -0.08 -11.37
N TRP A 131 -11.41 0.26 -11.22
CA TRP A 131 -10.51 0.40 -12.36
C TRP A 131 -10.31 -0.90 -13.13
N TYR A 132 -10.07 -2.01 -12.42
CA TYR A 132 -9.98 -3.33 -13.05
C TYR A 132 -11.34 -3.80 -13.60
N LEU A 133 -12.47 -3.35 -13.05
CA LEU A 133 -13.78 -3.71 -13.55
C LEU A 133 -14.15 -2.96 -14.86
N TRP A 134 -13.69 -1.72 -15.01
CA TRP A 134 -14.04 -0.84 -16.14
C TRP A 134 -13.81 -1.46 -17.54
N PRO A 135 -12.65 -2.06 -17.86
CA PRO A 135 -12.42 -2.68 -19.17
C PRO A 135 -13.30 -3.90 -19.43
N VAL A 136 -13.66 -4.65 -18.38
CA VAL A 136 -14.52 -5.84 -18.48
C VAL A 136 -15.94 -5.42 -18.88
N LEU A 137 -16.46 -4.35 -18.27
CA LEU A 137 -17.80 -3.87 -18.52
C LEU A 137 -17.95 -3.13 -19.86
N LEU A 138 -16.92 -2.39 -20.30
CA LEU A 138 -17.06 -1.43 -21.40
C LEU A 138 -16.21 -1.71 -22.64
N LYS A 139 -15.19 -2.56 -22.56
CA LYS A 139 -14.27 -2.80 -23.67
C LYS A 139 -14.13 -4.26 -24.08
N GLN A 140 -14.74 -5.21 -23.35
CA GLN A 140 -14.64 -6.66 -23.56
C GLN A 140 -13.19 -7.17 -23.76
N ALA A 141 -12.20 -6.43 -23.26
CA ALA A 141 -10.79 -6.75 -23.44
C ALA A 141 -10.29 -7.45 -22.17
N GLN A 142 -10.18 -8.79 -22.22
CA GLN A 142 -9.51 -9.54 -21.16
C GLN A 142 -8.00 -9.49 -21.37
N ARG A 143 -7.28 -8.91 -20.41
CA ARG A 143 -5.83 -9.05 -20.31
C ARG A 143 -5.50 -10.18 -19.36
N THR A 144 -4.47 -10.96 -19.66
CA THR A 144 -3.95 -11.99 -18.76
C THR A 144 -3.56 -11.37 -17.40
N GLY A 145 -3.98 -12.00 -16.29
CA GLY A 145 -3.74 -11.51 -14.92
C GLY A 145 -4.75 -10.47 -14.39
N HIS A 146 -5.58 -9.88 -15.25
CA HIS A 146 -6.52 -8.82 -14.91
C HIS A 146 -7.63 -9.26 -13.93
N SER A 147 -8.12 -10.50 -14.07
CA SER A 147 -9.13 -11.07 -13.18
C SER A 147 -8.60 -11.41 -11.79
N SER A 148 -7.35 -11.88 -11.70
CA SER A 148 -6.69 -12.19 -10.43
C SER A 148 -6.44 -10.92 -9.61
N ASP A 149 -5.96 -9.85 -10.25
CA ASP A 149 -5.77 -8.55 -9.60
C ASP A 149 -7.12 -7.95 -9.14
N LEU A 150 -8.17 -8.05 -9.97
CA LEU A 150 -9.53 -7.61 -9.62
C LEU A 150 -10.05 -8.30 -8.35
N ILE A 151 -9.96 -9.64 -8.32
CA ILE A 151 -10.43 -10.45 -7.18
C ILE A 151 -9.62 -10.11 -5.93
N SER A 152 -8.30 -9.97 -6.07
CA SER A 152 -7.42 -9.59 -4.95
C SER A 152 -7.86 -8.25 -4.33
N HIS A 153 -8.00 -7.20 -5.15
CA HIS A 153 -8.43 -5.89 -4.67
C HIS A 153 -9.85 -5.90 -4.10
N ALA A 154 -10.78 -6.65 -4.70
CA ALA A 154 -12.17 -6.77 -4.20
C ALA A 154 -12.21 -7.44 -2.82
N SER A 155 -11.50 -8.54 -2.64
CA SER A 155 -11.42 -9.25 -1.37
C SER A 155 -10.82 -8.38 -0.26
N ILE A 156 -9.73 -7.66 -0.56
CA ILE A 156 -9.07 -6.78 0.41
C ILE A 156 -9.95 -5.58 0.77
N THR A 157 -10.68 -5.03 -0.20
CA THR A 157 -11.67 -3.98 0.04
C THR A 157 -12.67 -4.41 1.10
N ALA A 158 -13.24 -5.61 0.94
CA ALA A 158 -14.21 -6.18 1.87
C ALA A 158 -13.59 -6.42 3.26
N ILE A 159 -12.37 -6.97 3.33
CA ILE A 159 -11.65 -7.20 4.59
C ILE A 159 -11.45 -5.87 5.34
N TYR A 160 -10.90 -4.85 4.68
CA TYR A 160 -10.69 -3.54 5.33
C TYR A 160 -12.01 -2.83 5.67
N PHE A 161 -13.05 -2.98 4.85
CA PHE A 161 -14.36 -2.43 5.18
C PHE A 161 -14.91 -3.04 6.48
N ILE A 162 -14.85 -4.38 6.60
CA ILE A 162 -15.30 -5.10 7.80
C ILE A 162 -14.45 -4.71 9.01
N LEU A 163 -13.12 -4.64 8.86
CA LEU A 163 -12.21 -4.16 9.90
C LEU A 163 -12.58 -2.74 10.36
N GLY A 164 -12.77 -1.80 9.43
CA GLY A 164 -13.08 -0.41 9.73
C GLY A 164 -14.45 -0.25 10.40
N LEU A 165 -15.43 -1.05 9.99
CA LEU A 165 -16.75 -1.10 10.62
C LEU A 165 -16.68 -1.67 12.04
N THR A 166 -15.95 -2.77 12.23
CA THR A 166 -15.73 -3.39 13.55
C THR A 166 -15.05 -2.42 14.50
N TYR A 167 -14.01 -1.73 14.02
CA TYR A 167 -13.29 -0.72 14.78
C TYR A 167 -14.19 0.46 15.18
N TYR A 168 -15.02 0.94 14.25
CA TYR A 168 -15.98 2.02 14.51
C TYR A 168 -17.02 1.64 15.58
N LEU A 169 -17.58 0.44 15.48
CA LEU A 169 -18.66 -0.01 16.36
C LEU A 169 -18.17 -0.36 17.76
N LEU A 170 -16.96 -0.95 17.88
CA LEU A 170 -16.49 -1.57 19.11
C LEU A 170 -15.36 -0.83 19.82
N VAL A 171 -14.58 0.01 19.10
CA VAL A 171 -13.35 0.63 19.65
C VAL A 171 -13.41 2.15 19.62
N ALA A 172 -13.85 2.75 18.52
CA ALA A 172 -13.74 4.20 18.31
C ALA A 172 -14.48 5.07 19.33
N LYS A 173 -15.53 4.54 19.98
CA LYS A 173 -16.35 5.30 20.94
C LYS A 173 -15.83 5.27 22.39
N ASP A 174 -15.13 4.22 22.82
CA ASP A 174 -14.60 4.10 24.18
C ASP A 174 -13.48 3.06 24.30
N TRP A 175 -12.28 3.38 23.84
CA TRP A 175 -11.16 2.43 23.78
C TRP A 175 -10.34 2.32 25.07
N LYS A 176 -10.58 3.18 26.07
CA LYS A 176 -9.75 3.27 27.29
C LYS A 176 -10.10 2.22 28.35
N THR A 177 -11.13 1.41 28.11
CA THR A 177 -11.45 0.26 28.95
C THR A 177 -10.60 -0.95 28.55
N ALA A 178 -10.16 -1.76 29.52
CA ALA A 178 -9.31 -2.93 29.28
C ALA A 178 -9.78 -3.89 28.16
N PRO A 179 -11.08 -4.25 28.03
CA PRO A 179 -11.54 -5.10 26.93
C PRO A 179 -11.43 -4.41 25.56
N ASN A 180 -11.66 -3.11 25.49
CA ASN A 180 -11.62 -2.37 24.23
C ASN A 180 -10.19 -2.03 23.79
N GLU A 181 -9.26 -1.88 24.74
CA GLU A 181 -7.82 -1.79 24.46
C GLU A 181 -7.30 -3.11 23.89
N THR A 182 -7.67 -4.24 24.49
CA THR A 182 -7.29 -5.58 23.99
C THR A 182 -7.86 -5.81 22.58
N MET A 183 -9.12 -5.45 22.36
CA MET A 183 -9.77 -5.52 21.06
C MET A 183 -9.06 -4.64 20.02
N ARG A 184 -8.70 -3.41 20.39
CA ARG A 184 -7.93 -2.49 19.54
C ARG A 184 -6.64 -3.15 19.07
N VAL A 185 -5.82 -3.60 20.02
CA VAL A 185 -4.52 -4.21 19.73
C VAL A 185 -4.70 -5.42 18.79
N ALA A 186 -5.69 -6.27 19.03
CA ALA A 186 -5.99 -7.41 18.17
C ALA A 186 -6.38 -7.01 16.73
N LEU A 187 -7.21 -5.97 16.57
CA LEU A 187 -7.62 -5.44 15.26
C LEU A 187 -6.45 -4.79 14.51
N ASP A 188 -5.55 -4.10 15.23
CA ASP A 188 -4.35 -3.51 14.65
C ASP A 188 -3.41 -4.61 14.14
N PHE A 189 -3.21 -5.68 14.92
CA PHE A 189 -2.45 -6.86 14.49
C PHE A 189 -3.07 -7.56 13.28
N LEU A 190 -4.40 -7.70 13.23
CA LEU A 190 -5.09 -8.29 12.09
C LEU A 190 -4.91 -7.45 10.81
N SER A 191 -4.94 -6.13 10.95
CA SER A 191 -4.70 -5.20 9.85
C SER A 191 -3.25 -5.31 9.34
N ILE A 192 -2.27 -5.31 10.25
CA ILE A 192 -0.85 -5.52 9.95
C ILE A 192 -0.63 -6.86 9.23
N PHE A 193 -1.23 -7.94 9.74
CA PHE A 193 -1.15 -9.26 9.14
C PHE A 193 -1.72 -9.27 7.71
N THR A 194 -2.86 -8.59 7.49
CA THR A 194 -3.48 -8.49 6.17
C THR A 194 -2.55 -7.81 5.16
N VAL A 195 -1.88 -6.71 5.55
CA VAL A 195 -0.88 -6.03 4.72
C VAL A 195 0.29 -6.94 4.38
N ILE A 196 0.85 -7.63 5.39
CA ILE A 196 2.00 -8.53 5.21
C ILE A 196 1.61 -9.70 4.30
N PHE A 197 0.50 -10.36 4.59
CA PHE A 197 0.00 -11.50 3.83
C PHE A 197 -0.21 -11.14 2.36
N TRP A 198 -0.83 -10.00 2.08
CA TRP A 198 -1.01 -9.51 0.72
C TRP A 198 0.34 -9.24 0.03
N SER A 199 1.24 -8.54 0.72
CA SER A 199 2.54 -8.16 0.17
C SER A 199 3.37 -9.40 -0.19
N VAL A 200 3.47 -10.38 0.71
CA VAL A 200 4.17 -11.66 0.49
C VAL A 200 3.52 -12.44 -0.66
N SER A 201 2.19 -12.51 -0.71
CA SER A 201 1.48 -13.20 -1.78
C SER A 201 1.77 -12.55 -3.14
N LYS A 202 1.83 -11.22 -3.19
CA LYS A 202 2.11 -10.49 -4.42
C LYS A 202 3.56 -10.62 -4.88
N VAL A 203 4.52 -10.58 -3.96
CA VAL A 203 5.94 -10.85 -4.27
C VAL A 203 6.11 -12.24 -4.87
N ARG A 204 5.48 -13.27 -4.29
CA ARG A 204 5.54 -14.64 -4.83
C ARG A 204 4.91 -14.75 -6.22
N GLU A 205 3.78 -14.08 -6.43
CA GLU A 205 3.13 -14.03 -7.74
C GLU A 205 4.04 -13.37 -8.79
N ILE A 206 4.69 -12.26 -8.43
CA ILE A 206 5.66 -11.56 -9.26
C ILE A 206 6.85 -12.48 -9.60
N GLN A 207 7.43 -13.13 -8.59
CA GLN A 207 8.56 -14.05 -8.76
C GLN A 207 8.22 -15.19 -9.71
N ASN A 208 7.04 -15.80 -9.56
CA ASN A 208 6.57 -16.88 -10.41
C ASN A 208 6.38 -16.43 -11.87
N ARG A 209 5.91 -15.20 -12.10
CA ARG A 209 5.76 -14.65 -13.46
C ARG A 209 7.12 -14.46 -14.14
N LEU A 210 8.10 -13.90 -13.42
CA LEU A 210 9.45 -13.68 -13.96
C LEU A 210 10.15 -15.00 -14.34
N THR A 211 10.13 -16.00 -13.46
CA THR A 211 10.76 -17.31 -13.74
C THR A 211 10.04 -18.06 -14.86
N SER A 212 8.71 -17.93 -14.98
CA SER A 212 7.97 -18.53 -16.10
C SER A 212 8.27 -17.88 -17.45
N SER A 213 8.59 -16.58 -17.50
CA SER A 213 8.96 -15.90 -18.74
C SER A 213 10.39 -16.21 -19.20
N GLU A 214 11.32 -16.46 -18.26
CA GLU A 214 12.69 -16.86 -18.59
C GLU A 214 12.75 -18.28 -19.15
N ASN A 215 11.90 -19.20 -18.66
CA ASN A 215 11.82 -20.58 -19.15
C ASN A 215 11.08 -20.73 -20.50
N ALA A 216 10.49 -19.65 -21.02
CA ALA A 216 9.77 -19.64 -22.29
C ALA A 216 10.56 -19.01 -23.45
N GLN A 217 11.79 -18.54 -23.17
CA GLN A 217 12.76 -18.05 -24.16
C GLN A 217 13.78 -19.13 -24.49
#